data_AF-B4ITY0-F1
#
_entry.id   AF-B4ITY0-F1
#
_cell.length_a   1.000
_cell.length_b   1.000
_cell.length_c   1.000
_cell.angle_alpha   90.00
_cell.angle_beta   90.00
_cell.angle_gamma   90.00
#
_symmetry.space_group_name_H-M   'P 1'
#
loop_
_entity.id
_entity.type
_entity.pdbx_description
1 polymer ?
#
loop_
_entity_poly.entity_id
_entity_poly.type
_entity_poly.pdbx_seq_one_letter_code
_entity_poly.pdbx_strand_id
1 'polypeptide(L)'
;MTIEAQSARHSLPLFIFTGITTHNYQHKKILQFVPELSIDKDTPIVTPNIPLLIFPLIKLIRITFPKTLTSLSPKLGYLLGRNGTLTEVSSVKTGMDQVGYIDQLNGMDHLPHWSEPPCTSIAGSEGSFFPPRELTKSEMVHIYDKDLCRIIPLKYVESVEKDGIAADLFRLPNNSYGDSAHNPENKCYDTSEYEPIQGLQIISPCQYGAAVYISNPHFFESHPKLLDSVEVLKPEREKHETYFKIQPKLGVPLEGKVRIQLNLNVTRAKDVYPVRDFRDFVFPVMWLEEVSHQMHKTHPESLS
;
A
#
# COMPACT_ATOMS: atom_id res chain seq x y z
N MET A 1 -4.32 -19.50 -1.40
CA MET A 1 -4.32 -18.06 -1.08
C MET A 1 -5.74 -17.58 -1.18
N THR A 2 -6.47 -17.66 -0.08
CA THR A 2 -7.87 -17.28 0.06
C THR A 2 -8.10 -15.87 -0.51
N ILE A 3 -9.11 -15.69 -1.38
CA ILE A 3 -9.61 -14.36 -1.74
C ILE A 3 -10.44 -13.91 -0.54
N GLU A 4 -9.79 -13.23 0.41
CA GLU A 4 -10.39 -12.88 1.70
C GLU A 4 -11.00 -11.50 1.64
N ALA A 5 -12.31 -11.41 1.87
CA ALA A 5 -12.87 -10.19 2.42
C ALA A 5 -12.50 -10.15 3.92
N GLN A 6 -11.50 -9.35 4.27
CA GLN A 6 -11.19 -9.03 5.65
C GLN A 6 -11.83 -7.68 5.98
N SER A 7 -12.66 -7.63 7.02
CA SER A 7 -13.09 -6.35 7.59
C SER A 7 -12.03 -5.91 8.61
N ALA A 8 -11.38 -4.78 8.32
CA ALA A 8 -10.53 -4.10 9.29
C ALA A 8 -11.41 -3.25 10.22
N ARG A 9 -11.66 -3.73 11.44
CA ARG A 9 -12.25 -2.88 12.49
C ARG A 9 -11.13 -2.07 13.13
N HIS A 10 -11.22 -0.75 12.99
CA HIS A 10 -10.38 0.17 13.75
C HIS A 10 -10.89 0.16 15.20
N SER A 11 -10.08 -0.35 16.14
CA SER A 11 -10.36 -0.13 17.57
C SER A 11 -9.89 1.27 17.96
N LEU A 12 -10.65 1.96 18.83
CA LEU A 12 -10.31 3.29 19.35
C LEU A 12 -8.82 3.35 19.73
N PRO A 13 -8.03 4.21 19.06
CA PRO A 13 -6.62 4.33 19.37
C PRO A 13 -6.41 4.87 20.80
N LEU A 14 -5.31 4.44 21.43
CA LEU A 14 -4.87 5.03 22.70
C LEU A 14 -4.24 6.39 22.38
N PHE A 15 -4.90 7.45 22.82
CA PHE A 15 -4.53 8.82 22.52
C PHE A 15 -3.68 9.42 23.64
N ILE A 16 -2.47 9.88 23.32
CA ILE A 16 -1.59 10.61 24.25
C ILE A 16 -1.21 11.96 23.63
N PHE A 17 -1.61 13.05 24.28
CA PHE A 17 -1.26 14.40 23.85
C PHE A 17 0.19 14.72 24.24
N THR A 18 1.03 14.98 23.25
CA THR A 18 2.42 15.43 23.45
C THR A 18 2.62 16.78 22.77
N GLY A 19 2.56 17.85 23.55
CA GLY A 19 2.66 19.23 23.03
C GLY A 19 1.35 19.78 22.46
N ILE A 20 1.40 21.03 22.00
CA ILE A 20 0.21 21.78 21.52
C ILE A 20 -0.16 21.39 20.07
N THR A 21 0.79 20.87 19.28
CA THR A 21 0.69 20.74 17.81
C THR A 21 0.74 19.32 17.27
N THR A 22 0.97 18.30 18.12
CA THR A 22 1.02 16.89 17.69
C THR A 22 0.29 15.98 18.68
N HIS A 23 -0.15 14.84 18.18
CA HIS A 23 -0.84 13.82 18.97
C HIS A 23 -0.29 12.43 18.64
N ASN A 24 -0.02 11.62 19.67
CA ASN A 24 0.51 10.27 19.52
C ASN A 24 -0.60 9.24 19.63
N TYR A 25 -0.60 8.27 18.71
CA TYR A 25 -1.46 7.11 18.80
C TYR A 25 -0.79 5.83 18.29
N GLN A 26 -1.37 4.70 18.68
CA GLN A 26 -1.04 3.40 18.10
C GLN A 26 -2.29 2.84 17.46
N HIS A 27 -2.19 2.43 16.20
CA HIS A 27 -3.29 1.80 15.50
C HIS A 27 -3.22 0.28 15.65
N LYS A 28 -4.33 -0.32 16.13
CA LYS A 28 -4.48 -1.77 16.22
C LYS A 28 -5.19 -2.29 14.97
N LYS A 29 -4.44 -2.85 14.02
CA LYS A 29 -5.04 -3.52 12.85
C LYS A 29 -5.63 -4.86 13.29
N ILE A 30 -6.94 -5.02 13.20
CA ILE A 30 -7.65 -6.26 13.49
C ILE A 30 -8.18 -6.81 12.17
N LEU A 31 -7.78 -8.03 11.83
CA LEU A 31 -8.23 -8.72 10.62
C LEU A 31 -9.26 -9.76 11.03
N GLN A 32 -10.54 -9.50 10.71
CA GLN A 32 -11.62 -10.44 10.93
C GLN A 32 -12.12 -10.96 9.59
N PHE A 33 -12.16 -12.28 9.44
CA PHE A 33 -12.73 -12.93 8.27
C PHE A 33 -14.26 -12.74 8.25
N VAL A 34 -14.80 -12.42 7.07
CA VAL A 34 -16.22 -12.13 6.84
C VAL A 34 -16.74 -13.12 5.78
N PRO A 35 -17.25 -14.30 6.18
CA PRO A 35 -17.68 -15.34 5.25
C PRO A 35 -18.75 -14.88 4.27
N GLU A 36 -19.66 -14.01 4.70
CA GLU A 36 -20.79 -13.49 3.91
C GLU A 36 -20.37 -12.58 2.75
N LEU A 37 -19.16 -12.02 2.81
CA LEU A 37 -18.56 -11.21 1.73
C LEU A 37 -17.45 -11.95 0.99
N SER A 38 -17.18 -13.21 1.35
CA SER A 38 -16.10 -14.01 0.77
C SER A 38 -16.65 -15.05 -0.20
N ILE A 39 -15.93 -15.28 -1.31
CA ILE A 39 -16.11 -16.47 -2.13
C ILE A 39 -15.63 -17.69 -1.32
N ASP A 40 -16.24 -18.86 -1.55
CA ASP A 40 -16.06 -20.09 -0.77
C ASP A 40 -14.64 -20.28 -0.19
N LYS A 41 -14.58 -20.29 1.16
CA LYS A 41 -13.36 -20.39 1.97
C LYS A 41 -12.56 -21.67 1.70
N ASP A 42 -13.23 -22.71 1.21
CA ASP A 42 -12.64 -24.04 1.02
C ASP A 42 -12.11 -24.23 -0.41
N THR A 43 -12.20 -23.19 -1.25
CA THR A 43 -11.66 -23.23 -2.62
C THR A 43 -10.14 -23.38 -2.59
N PRO A 44 -9.57 -24.50 -3.08
CA PRO A 44 -8.13 -24.66 -3.16
C PRO A 44 -7.59 -23.74 -4.25
N ILE A 45 -6.63 -22.89 -3.89
CA ILE A 45 -5.99 -21.97 -4.83
C ILE A 45 -4.56 -22.43 -5.07
N VAL A 46 -4.27 -22.74 -6.33
CA VAL A 46 -2.93 -23.12 -6.78
C VAL A 46 -2.11 -21.84 -6.93
N THR A 47 -1.11 -21.67 -6.07
CA THR A 47 -0.12 -20.59 -6.17
C THR A 47 1.26 -21.19 -6.38
N PRO A 48 2.19 -20.47 -7.03
CA PRO A 48 3.57 -20.91 -7.04
C PRO A 48 4.11 -21.01 -5.61
N ASN A 49 5.12 -21.85 -5.43
CA ASN A 49 5.81 -21.97 -4.16
C ASN A 49 6.69 -20.72 -3.95
N ILE A 50 6.08 -19.68 -3.40
CA ILE A 50 6.68 -18.36 -3.14
C ILE A 50 8.04 -18.45 -2.42
N PRO A 51 8.20 -19.26 -1.35
CA PRO A 51 9.52 -19.55 -0.80
C PRO A 51 10.56 -19.92 -1.88
N LEU A 52 10.26 -20.87 -2.76
CA LEU A 52 11.20 -21.31 -3.80
C LEU A 52 11.52 -20.22 -4.84
N LEU A 53 10.68 -19.20 -4.96
CA LEU A 53 10.92 -18.04 -5.84
C LEU A 53 11.77 -16.96 -5.16
N ILE A 54 11.68 -16.81 -3.84
CA ILE A 54 12.42 -15.80 -3.06
C ILE A 54 13.79 -16.33 -2.58
N PHE A 55 13.87 -17.61 -2.18
CA PHE A 55 15.06 -18.23 -1.62
C PHE A 55 16.29 -18.39 -2.56
N PRO A 56 16.18 -18.46 -3.90
CA PRO A 56 17.35 -18.46 -4.79
C PRO A 56 18.26 -17.24 -4.54
N LEU A 57 17.65 -16.05 -4.35
CA LEU A 57 18.32 -14.79 -4.06
C LEU A 57 18.92 -14.80 -2.65
N ILE A 58 18.20 -15.34 -1.66
CA ILE A 58 18.66 -15.45 -0.27
C ILE A 58 19.82 -16.44 -0.13
N LYS A 59 19.86 -17.53 -0.92
CA LYS A 59 20.92 -18.54 -0.83
C LYS A 59 22.28 -17.97 -1.25
N LEU A 60 22.32 -17.07 -2.23
CA LEU A 60 23.53 -16.35 -2.63
C LEU A 60 23.98 -15.37 -1.52
N ILE A 61 23.04 -14.62 -0.93
CA ILE A 61 23.29 -13.69 0.19
C ILE A 61 23.74 -14.45 1.45
N ARG A 62 23.23 -15.66 1.70
CA ARG A 62 23.61 -16.49 2.85
C ARG A 62 25.05 -17.00 2.75
N ILE A 63 25.57 -17.15 1.54
CA ILE A 63 26.96 -17.53 1.27
C ILE A 63 27.90 -16.32 1.43
N THR A 64 27.46 -15.11 1.06
CA THR A 64 28.28 -13.90 1.11
C THR A 64 28.19 -13.11 2.43
N PHE A 65 27.05 -13.13 3.13
CA PHE A 65 26.78 -12.37 4.35
C PHE A 65 26.04 -13.21 5.41
N PRO A 66 26.73 -14.10 6.14
CA PRO A 66 26.11 -15.04 7.07
C PRO A 66 25.51 -14.40 8.34
N LYS A 67 25.83 -13.13 8.64
CA LYS A 67 25.44 -12.46 9.90
C LYS A 67 24.12 -11.68 9.86
N THR A 68 23.55 -11.44 8.68
CA THR A 68 22.37 -10.57 8.49
C THR A 68 21.04 -11.33 8.40
N LEU A 69 21.06 -12.66 8.25
CA LEU A 69 19.86 -13.49 7.96
C LEU A 69 19.39 -14.38 9.12
N THR A 70 19.96 -14.22 10.32
CA THR A 70 19.65 -15.04 11.51
C THR A 70 18.26 -14.78 12.13
N SER A 71 17.46 -13.87 11.56
CA SER A 71 16.15 -13.47 12.10
C SER A 71 15.00 -13.61 11.10
N LEU A 72 15.01 -14.61 10.23
CA LEU A 72 13.80 -14.96 9.47
C LEU A 72 12.95 -15.95 10.26
N SER A 73 11.74 -15.53 10.61
CA SER A 73 10.71 -16.40 11.17
C SER A 73 10.55 -17.66 10.29
N PRO A 74 10.38 -18.86 10.87
CA PRO A 74 10.11 -20.07 10.09
C PRO A 74 8.75 -20.04 9.39
N LYS A 75 7.89 -19.07 9.72
CA LYS A 75 6.58 -18.87 9.07
C LYS A 75 6.68 -17.73 8.07
N LEU A 76 6.27 -18.01 6.82
CA LEU A 76 6.11 -17.02 5.75
C LEU A 76 4.62 -16.80 5.44
N GLY A 77 4.23 -15.56 5.22
CA GLY A 77 2.88 -15.19 4.81
C GLY A 77 2.71 -13.68 4.74
N TYR A 78 1.84 -13.24 3.83
CA TYR A 78 1.70 -11.83 3.45
C TYR A 78 1.24 -10.91 4.58
N LEU A 79 0.36 -11.41 5.45
CA LEU A 79 -0.20 -10.65 6.57
C LEU A 79 0.20 -11.25 7.93
N LEU A 80 1.31 -12.00 7.98
CA LEU A 80 1.79 -12.58 9.24
C LEU A 80 2.12 -11.48 10.25
N GLY A 81 1.70 -11.72 11.50
CA GLY A 81 1.93 -10.77 12.58
C GLY A 81 1.20 -9.44 12.40
N ARG A 82 0.12 -9.38 11.62
CA ARG A 82 -0.69 -8.15 11.48
C ARG A 82 -1.85 -8.07 12.46
N ASN A 83 -2.39 -9.21 12.87
CA ASN A 83 -3.58 -9.24 13.71
C ASN A 83 -3.26 -8.81 15.15
N GLY A 84 -3.81 -7.67 15.56
CA GLY A 84 -3.74 -7.18 16.94
C GLY A 84 -2.39 -6.58 17.34
N THR A 85 -1.49 -6.30 16.40
CA THR A 85 -0.19 -5.69 16.70
C THR A 85 -0.29 -4.18 16.93
N LEU A 86 0.36 -3.71 17.99
CA LEU A 86 0.50 -2.31 18.41
C LEU A 86 1.98 -1.91 18.46
N THR A 87 2.74 -2.23 17.42
CA THR A 87 4.20 -2.03 17.43
C THR A 87 4.60 -0.64 16.96
N GLU A 88 3.74 0.04 16.20
CA GLU A 88 4.03 1.34 15.63
C GLU A 88 3.35 2.45 16.43
N VAL A 89 4.13 3.45 16.84
CA VAL A 89 3.64 4.71 17.43
C VAL A 89 3.73 5.78 16.36
N SER A 90 2.59 6.35 15.99
CA SER A 90 2.50 7.47 15.06
C SER A 90 2.23 8.76 15.83
N SER A 91 3.08 9.75 15.61
CA SER A 91 2.83 11.15 15.99
C SER A 91 2.23 11.85 14.79
N VAL A 92 1.05 12.44 14.93
CA VAL A 92 0.33 13.13 13.84
C VAL A 92 0.12 14.59 14.19
N LYS A 93 0.22 15.45 13.18
CA LYS A 93 0.03 16.89 13.30
C LYS A 93 -1.44 17.24 13.52
N THR A 94 -1.68 18.24 14.38
CA THR A 94 -3.03 18.72 14.73
C THR A 94 -3.35 20.10 14.14
N GLY A 95 -2.37 20.81 13.58
CA GLY A 95 -2.57 22.09 12.90
C GLY A 95 -3.40 21.92 11.62
N MET A 96 -4.41 22.76 11.42
CA MET A 96 -5.41 22.59 10.33
C MET A 96 -4.82 22.52 8.92
N ASP A 97 -3.66 23.13 8.68
CA ASP A 97 -2.95 23.12 7.40
C ASP A 97 -2.18 21.81 7.13
N GLN A 98 -1.93 21.01 8.17
CA GLN A 98 -1.20 19.74 8.10
C GLN A 98 -1.90 18.61 8.88
N VAL A 99 -3.17 18.80 9.26
CA VAL A 99 -3.89 17.87 10.13
C VAL A 99 -3.98 16.49 9.51
N GLY A 100 -3.76 15.46 10.34
CA GLY A 100 -3.79 14.07 9.87
C GLY A 100 -2.48 13.59 9.25
N TYR A 101 -1.53 14.49 8.92
CA TYR A 101 -0.22 14.07 8.43
C TYR A 101 0.68 13.62 9.57
N ILE A 102 1.40 12.54 9.30
CA ILE A 102 2.37 11.98 10.23
C ILE A 102 3.59 12.89 10.35
N ASP A 103 3.95 13.18 11.59
CA ASP A 103 5.13 13.94 12.01
C ASP A 103 6.29 13.00 12.36
N GLN A 104 6.00 11.91 13.08
CA GLN A 104 6.99 10.90 13.45
C GLN A 104 6.39 9.48 13.46
N LEU A 105 7.23 8.51 13.10
CA LEU A 105 6.96 7.08 13.21
C LEU A 105 8.03 6.44 14.10
N ASN A 106 7.62 5.90 15.25
CA ASN A 106 8.55 5.32 16.23
C ASN A 106 9.70 6.27 16.62
N GLY A 107 9.42 7.57 16.68
CA GLY A 107 10.40 8.63 16.97
C GLY A 107 11.28 9.05 15.80
N MET A 108 11.08 8.51 14.60
CA MET A 108 11.77 8.92 13.37
C MET A 108 10.89 9.86 12.55
N ASP A 109 11.48 10.90 11.98
CA ASP A 109 10.83 11.87 11.08
C ASP A 109 10.96 11.49 9.59
N HIS A 110 11.48 10.31 9.31
CA HIS A 110 11.72 9.80 7.96
C HIS A 110 11.67 8.26 7.90
N LEU A 111 11.44 7.72 6.70
CA LEU A 111 11.55 6.29 6.44
C LEU A 111 13.03 5.89 6.36
N PRO A 112 13.50 4.94 7.17
CA PRO A 112 14.90 4.51 7.17
C PRO A 112 15.26 3.61 5.98
N HIS A 113 14.27 3.27 5.15
CA HIS A 113 14.40 2.34 4.03
C HIS A 113 14.95 2.97 2.75
N TRP A 114 14.89 4.30 2.65
CA TRP A 114 15.32 5.07 1.48
C TRP A 114 16.45 6.02 1.86
N SER A 115 17.28 6.40 0.89
CA SER A 115 18.50 7.16 1.16
C SER A 115 18.30 8.67 1.23
N GLU A 116 17.34 9.22 0.49
CA GLU A 116 17.19 10.66 0.33
C GLU A 116 15.73 11.10 0.07
N PRO A 117 15.39 12.38 0.35
CA PRO A 117 14.10 12.96 -0.03
C PRO A 117 13.92 13.03 -1.56
N PRO A 118 12.68 12.99 -2.08
CA PRO A 118 11.43 12.91 -1.33
C PRO A 118 11.09 11.50 -0.83
N CYS A 119 11.88 10.48 -1.19
CA CYS A 119 11.56 9.08 -0.92
C CYS A 119 11.49 8.71 0.55
N THR A 120 12.26 9.40 1.38
CA THR A 120 12.29 9.22 2.84
C THR A 120 11.11 9.87 3.57
N SER A 121 10.24 10.62 2.87
CA SER A 121 9.15 11.34 3.50
C SER A 121 8.12 10.40 4.15
N ILE A 122 7.64 10.81 5.32
CA ILE A 122 6.51 10.22 6.04
C ILE A 122 5.30 11.15 6.12
N ALA A 123 5.38 12.35 5.50
CA ALA A 123 4.36 13.38 5.60
C ALA A 123 3.11 13.05 4.76
N GLY A 124 2.34 12.08 5.25
CA GLY A 124 1.09 11.62 4.66
C GLY A 124 0.07 11.26 5.73
N SER A 125 -1.18 11.20 5.30
CA SER A 125 -2.31 10.77 6.13
C SER A 125 -2.44 9.25 6.13
N GLU A 126 -2.91 8.67 7.23
CA GLU A 126 -3.35 7.26 7.26
C GLU A 126 -4.59 7.01 6.36
N GLY A 127 -5.19 8.06 5.79
CA GLY A 127 -6.36 7.98 4.92
C GLY A 127 -7.68 8.28 5.61
N SER A 128 -7.68 8.50 6.93
CA SER A 128 -8.89 8.83 7.71
C SER A 128 -9.23 10.34 7.71
N PHE A 129 -8.23 11.21 7.64
CA PHE A 129 -8.38 12.67 7.64
C PHE A 129 -7.24 13.34 6.89
N PHE A 130 -7.54 14.36 6.10
CA PHE A 130 -6.58 15.13 5.32
C PHE A 130 -6.65 16.62 5.68
N PRO A 131 -5.60 17.41 5.39
CA PRO A 131 -5.70 18.86 5.49
C PRO A 131 -6.80 19.39 4.56
N PRO A 132 -7.74 20.23 5.04
CA PRO A 132 -8.82 20.75 4.20
C PRO A 132 -8.30 21.55 3.00
N ARG A 133 -8.70 21.16 1.80
CA ARG A 133 -8.29 21.84 0.56
C ARG A 133 -8.81 23.27 0.48
N GLU A 134 -9.97 23.58 1.09
CA GLU A 134 -10.43 24.97 1.17
C GLU A 134 -9.47 25.87 1.95
N LEU A 135 -8.68 25.31 2.87
CA LEU A 135 -7.64 26.04 3.61
C LEU A 135 -6.30 25.99 2.87
N THR A 136 -5.81 24.79 2.55
CA THR A 136 -4.45 24.60 2.02
C THR A 136 -4.31 24.98 0.55
N LYS A 137 -5.41 24.99 -0.20
CA LYS A 137 -5.45 25.14 -1.67
C LYS A 137 -4.59 24.12 -2.43
N SER A 138 -4.13 23.05 -1.76
CA SER A 138 -3.27 22.03 -2.36
C SER A 138 -4.06 21.20 -3.37
N GLU A 139 -3.44 20.87 -4.50
CA GLU A 139 -3.95 19.87 -5.44
C GLU A 139 -3.44 18.47 -5.14
N MET A 140 -2.52 18.34 -4.19
CA MET A 140 -1.90 17.07 -3.81
C MET A 140 -2.17 16.77 -2.34
N VAL A 141 -2.60 15.53 -2.08
CA VAL A 141 -2.61 14.94 -0.74
C VAL A 141 -1.78 13.66 -0.75
N HIS A 142 -1.29 13.24 0.41
CA HIS A 142 -0.46 12.05 0.52
C HIS A 142 -1.08 11.05 1.50
N ILE A 143 -0.96 9.78 1.18
CA ILE A 143 -1.36 8.66 2.05
C ILE A 143 -0.13 7.92 2.51
N TYR A 144 -0.12 7.49 3.76
CA TYR A 144 0.85 6.57 4.34
C TYR A 144 0.14 5.31 4.82
N ASP A 145 0.61 4.15 4.37
CA ASP A 145 0.38 2.87 5.04
C ASP A 145 1.73 2.15 5.13
N LYS A 146 1.98 1.50 6.26
CA LYS A 146 3.21 0.76 6.51
C LYS A 146 3.52 -0.34 5.48
N ASP A 147 2.51 -0.85 4.78
CA ASP A 147 2.62 -1.86 3.73
C ASP A 147 3.05 -1.29 2.37
N LEU A 148 2.93 0.02 2.19
CA LEU A 148 3.29 0.71 0.94
C LEU A 148 4.74 1.16 0.90
N CYS A 149 5.36 1.27 2.07
CA CYS A 149 6.78 1.58 2.24
C CYS A 149 7.26 2.90 1.63
N ARG A 150 6.31 3.77 1.28
CA ARG A 150 6.49 5.16 0.89
C ARG A 150 5.15 5.87 1.07
N ILE A 151 5.17 7.20 1.10
CA ILE A 151 3.93 7.95 0.92
C ILE A 151 3.45 7.86 -0.53
N ILE A 152 2.14 7.79 -0.70
CA ILE A 152 1.45 7.70 -1.99
C ILE A 152 0.78 9.03 -2.30
N PRO A 153 1.13 9.68 -3.43
CA PRO A 153 0.50 10.93 -3.84
C PRO A 153 -0.89 10.67 -4.43
N LEU A 154 -1.86 11.51 -4.10
CA LEU A 154 -3.14 11.60 -4.79
C LEU A 154 -3.34 13.03 -5.28
N LYS A 155 -3.73 13.15 -6.55
CA LYS A 155 -3.93 14.43 -7.23
C LYS A 155 -5.41 14.73 -7.40
N TYR A 156 -5.81 15.95 -7.08
CA TYR A 156 -7.13 16.48 -7.35
C TYR A 156 -7.45 16.39 -8.84
N VAL A 157 -8.67 15.95 -9.17
CA VAL A 157 -9.16 15.88 -10.55
C VAL A 157 -10.34 16.81 -10.76
N GLU A 158 -11.39 16.65 -9.97
CA GLU A 158 -12.65 17.37 -10.14
C GLU A 158 -13.47 17.38 -8.84
N SER A 159 -14.37 18.35 -8.70
CA SER A 159 -15.38 18.33 -7.64
C SER A 159 -16.55 17.44 -8.06
N VAL A 160 -17.01 16.61 -7.14
CA VAL A 160 -18.07 15.61 -7.30
C VAL A 160 -19.07 15.72 -6.15
N GLU A 161 -20.19 15.02 -6.28
CA GLU A 161 -21.16 14.85 -5.20
C GLU A 161 -21.26 13.37 -4.81
N LYS A 162 -21.28 13.09 -3.51
CA LYS A 162 -21.55 11.76 -2.96
C LYS A 162 -22.66 11.88 -1.92
N ASP A 163 -23.79 11.23 -2.20
CA ASP A 163 -24.94 11.18 -1.30
C ASP A 163 -25.42 12.59 -0.83
N GLY A 164 -25.44 13.57 -1.76
CA GLY A 164 -25.82 14.95 -1.47
C GLY A 164 -24.74 15.81 -0.80
N ILE A 165 -23.54 15.27 -0.59
CA ILE A 165 -22.42 15.97 0.03
C ILE A 165 -21.36 16.28 -1.03
N ALA A 166 -20.96 17.55 -1.12
CA ALA A 166 -19.86 17.97 -1.99
C ALA A 166 -18.53 17.37 -1.56
N ALA A 167 -17.78 16.81 -2.51
CA ALA A 167 -16.47 16.25 -2.32
C ALA A 167 -15.54 16.59 -3.49
N ASP A 168 -14.25 16.56 -3.24
CA ASP A 168 -13.22 16.64 -4.25
C ASP A 168 -12.68 15.23 -4.54
N LEU A 169 -12.64 14.85 -5.82
CA LEU A 169 -12.10 13.57 -6.27
C LEU A 169 -10.60 13.67 -6.47
N PHE A 170 -9.87 12.85 -5.73
CA PHE A 170 -8.43 12.67 -5.84
C PHE A 170 -8.11 11.28 -6.40
N ARG A 171 -7.22 11.20 -7.39
CA ARG A 171 -6.77 9.95 -8.00
C ARG A 171 -5.27 9.77 -7.86
N LEU A 172 -4.82 8.53 -7.81
CA LEU A 172 -3.40 8.18 -7.92
C LEU A 172 -2.89 8.58 -9.32
N PRO A 173 -1.87 9.44 -9.45
CA PRO A 173 -1.25 9.73 -10.74
C PRO A 173 -0.64 8.46 -11.37
N ASN A 174 -0.77 8.30 -12.69
CA ASN A 174 -0.24 7.14 -13.43
C ASN A 174 1.29 7.03 -13.45
N ASN A 175 2.00 8.08 -13.04
CA ASN A 175 3.46 8.13 -12.88
C ASN A 175 3.91 8.05 -11.41
N SER A 176 3.01 7.66 -10.50
CA SER A 176 3.35 7.51 -9.08
C SER A 176 4.32 6.36 -8.84
N TYR A 177 4.16 5.26 -9.60
CA TYR A 177 5.03 4.09 -9.53
C TYR A 177 5.90 3.97 -10.78
N GLY A 178 7.12 3.50 -10.59
CA GLY A 178 8.06 3.20 -11.66
C GLY A 178 9.20 4.20 -11.75
N ASP A 179 9.71 4.40 -12.95
CA ASP A 179 11.01 5.01 -13.20
C ASP A 179 11.06 6.54 -13.06
N SER A 180 12.29 7.04 -12.90
CA SER A 180 12.60 8.46 -12.83
C SER A 180 12.50 9.22 -14.16
N ALA A 181 12.42 8.53 -15.30
CA ALA A 181 12.25 9.19 -16.59
C ALA A 181 10.83 9.75 -16.76
N HIS A 182 9.82 9.04 -16.24
CA HIS A 182 8.43 9.49 -16.23
C HIS A 182 8.07 10.33 -14.99
N ASN A 183 8.77 10.14 -13.87
CA ASN A 183 8.63 10.96 -12.68
C ASN A 183 9.97 11.15 -11.95
N PRO A 184 10.66 12.29 -12.11
CA PRO A 184 11.96 12.54 -11.50
C PRO A 184 12.03 12.34 -9.97
N GLU A 185 10.90 12.49 -9.26
CA GLU A 185 10.83 12.25 -7.81
C GLU A 185 11.07 10.79 -7.42
N ASN A 186 10.89 9.84 -8.37
CA ASN A 186 11.11 8.43 -8.11
C ASN A 186 12.58 8.00 -8.15
N LYS A 187 13.50 8.90 -8.51
CA LYS A 187 14.93 8.58 -8.66
C LYS A 187 15.56 7.92 -7.43
N CYS A 188 15.12 8.30 -6.23
CA CYS A 188 15.62 7.74 -4.98
C CYS A 188 15.03 6.37 -4.61
N TYR A 189 14.05 5.86 -5.37
CA TYR A 189 13.58 4.48 -5.30
C TYR A 189 14.30 3.56 -6.30
N ASP A 190 14.90 4.13 -7.35
CA ASP A 190 15.64 3.38 -8.36
C ASP A 190 16.91 2.77 -7.72
N THR A 191 17.13 1.48 -7.92
CA THR A 191 18.34 0.78 -7.43
C THR A 191 19.08 0.13 -8.58
N SER A 192 20.36 -0.18 -8.40
CA SER A 192 21.15 -0.92 -9.39
C SER A 192 20.81 -2.41 -9.45
N GLU A 193 20.03 -2.92 -8.50
CA GLU A 193 19.70 -4.35 -8.39
C GLU A 193 18.56 -4.76 -9.31
N TYR A 194 17.70 -3.83 -9.74
CA TYR A 194 16.51 -4.11 -10.53
C TYR A 194 16.22 -3.00 -11.54
N GLU A 195 15.64 -3.37 -12.68
CA GLU A 195 15.18 -2.40 -13.68
C GLU A 195 13.93 -1.68 -13.18
N PRO A 196 13.92 -0.33 -13.14
CA PRO A 196 12.70 0.41 -12.83
C PRO A 196 11.73 0.32 -14.01
N ILE A 197 10.47 -0.03 -13.72
CA ILE A 197 9.42 -0.23 -14.73
C ILE A 197 8.24 0.64 -14.38
N GLN A 198 7.76 1.45 -15.33
CA GLN A 198 6.54 2.24 -15.16
C GLN A 198 5.38 1.40 -14.60
N GLY A 199 4.77 1.89 -13.51
CA GLY A 199 3.65 1.24 -12.83
C GLY A 199 4.03 0.18 -11.80
N LEU A 200 5.32 -0.07 -11.59
CA LEU A 200 5.84 -1.05 -10.64
C LEU A 200 6.77 -0.39 -9.62
N GLN A 201 6.53 -0.60 -8.33
CA GLN A 201 7.33 -0.05 -7.24
C GLN A 201 7.94 -1.17 -6.40
N ILE A 202 9.25 -1.10 -6.18
CA ILE A 202 9.95 -2.03 -5.30
C ILE A 202 9.66 -1.70 -3.84
N ILE A 203 9.37 -2.72 -3.02
CA ILE A 203 9.20 -2.60 -1.56
C ILE A 203 10.10 -3.56 -0.78
N SER A 204 11.12 -4.11 -1.43
CA SER A 204 12.10 -5.01 -0.80
C SER A 204 12.74 -4.45 0.50
N PRO A 205 13.15 -3.16 0.58
CA PRO A 205 13.80 -2.61 1.77
C PRO A 205 12.97 -2.67 3.06
N CYS A 206 11.64 -2.60 2.97
CA CYS A 206 10.74 -2.72 4.13
C CYS A 206 10.22 -4.16 4.34
N GLN A 207 10.39 -5.04 3.35
CA GLN A 207 9.96 -6.44 3.38
C GLN A 207 11.14 -7.41 3.63
N TYR A 208 12.09 -6.99 4.48
CA TYR A 208 13.24 -7.80 4.90
C TYR A 208 14.08 -8.34 3.72
N GLY A 209 14.16 -7.59 2.62
CA GLY A 209 14.95 -7.95 1.44
C GLY A 209 14.25 -8.91 0.47
N ALA A 210 12.97 -9.24 0.69
CA ALA A 210 12.21 -10.06 -0.26
C ALA A 210 11.95 -9.27 -1.56
N ALA A 211 12.09 -9.92 -2.72
CA ALA A 211 11.89 -9.32 -4.05
C ALA A 211 10.40 -9.05 -4.39
N VAL A 212 9.74 -8.27 -3.54
CA VAL A 212 8.32 -7.92 -3.60
C VAL A 212 8.16 -6.53 -4.20
N TYR A 213 7.16 -6.41 -5.07
CA TYR A 213 6.77 -5.18 -5.73
C TYR A 213 5.29 -4.90 -5.53
N ILE A 214 4.93 -3.62 -5.53
CA ILE A 214 3.55 -3.17 -5.61
C ILE A 214 3.25 -2.57 -6.98
N SER A 215 2.00 -2.71 -7.41
CA SER A 215 1.45 -2.05 -8.60
C SER A 215 -0.04 -1.77 -8.40
N ASN A 216 -0.69 -1.13 -9.38
CA ASN A 216 -2.14 -1.20 -9.46
C ASN A 216 -2.60 -2.64 -9.81
N PRO A 217 -3.82 -3.05 -9.45
CA PRO A 217 -4.39 -4.33 -9.86
C PRO A 217 -4.40 -4.53 -11.37
N HIS A 218 -4.12 -5.77 -11.78
CA HIS A 218 -3.97 -6.17 -13.18
C HIS A 218 -2.98 -5.30 -13.98
N PHE A 219 -1.99 -4.71 -13.30
CA PHE A 219 -1.04 -3.76 -13.87
C PHE A 219 -1.71 -2.58 -14.59
N PHE A 220 -2.86 -2.12 -14.06
CA PHE A 220 -3.54 -0.93 -14.58
C PHE A 220 -2.60 0.28 -14.62
N GLU A 221 -2.58 1.00 -15.74
CA GLU A 221 -1.69 2.14 -16.02
C GLU A 221 -0.18 1.84 -15.84
N SER A 222 0.23 0.61 -16.15
CA SER A 222 1.64 0.19 -16.11
C SER A 222 2.21 -0.11 -17.49
N HIS A 223 3.52 -0.34 -17.58
CA HIS A 223 4.18 -0.66 -18.85
C HIS A 223 3.59 -1.95 -19.48
N PRO A 224 3.30 -1.99 -20.80
CA PRO A 224 2.65 -3.14 -21.47
C PRO A 224 3.36 -4.48 -21.25
N LYS A 225 4.70 -4.49 -21.15
CA LYS A 225 5.51 -5.69 -20.85
C LYS A 225 5.07 -6.46 -19.61
N LEU A 226 4.41 -5.81 -18.64
CA LEU A 226 3.90 -6.47 -17.44
C LEU A 226 2.62 -7.26 -17.71
N LEU A 227 1.84 -6.89 -18.72
CA LEU A 227 0.61 -7.60 -19.12
C LEU A 227 0.93 -8.93 -19.83
N ASP A 228 2.05 -8.99 -20.55
CA ASP A 228 2.51 -10.19 -21.24
C ASP A 228 3.03 -11.29 -20.28
N SER A 229 3.02 -11.03 -18.97
CA SER A 229 3.46 -11.98 -17.94
C SER A 229 2.43 -13.09 -17.71
N VAL A 230 1.13 -12.80 -17.81
CA VAL A 230 0.01 -13.70 -17.48
C VAL A 230 -1.19 -13.46 -18.41
N GLU A 231 -1.75 -14.52 -18.99
CA GLU A 231 -2.81 -14.45 -20.03
C GLU A 231 -4.17 -13.87 -19.57
N VAL A 232 -4.41 -13.69 -18.26
CA VAL A 232 -5.76 -13.40 -17.70
C VAL A 232 -5.86 -11.97 -17.13
N LEU A 233 -4.91 -11.08 -17.44
CA LEU A 233 -4.93 -9.72 -16.90
C LEU A 233 -5.81 -8.78 -17.73
N LYS A 234 -6.78 -8.12 -17.08
CA LYS A 234 -7.73 -7.18 -17.70
C LYS A 234 -7.74 -5.85 -16.93
N PRO A 235 -6.81 -4.93 -17.19
CA PRO A 235 -6.78 -3.64 -16.49
C PRO A 235 -8.02 -2.80 -16.86
N GLU A 236 -8.86 -2.49 -15.86
CA GLU A 236 -10.09 -1.69 -16.00
C GLU A 236 -10.08 -0.58 -14.95
N ARG A 237 -10.28 0.68 -15.35
CA ARG A 237 -10.17 1.84 -14.45
C ARG A 237 -11.12 1.73 -13.26
N GLU A 238 -12.39 1.43 -13.54
CA GLU A 238 -13.47 1.37 -12.56
C GLU A 238 -13.19 0.34 -11.45
N LYS A 239 -12.48 -0.74 -11.81
CA LYS A 239 -12.14 -1.85 -10.90
C LYS A 239 -10.79 -1.69 -10.23
N HIS A 240 -9.83 -1.02 -10.88
CA HIS A 240 -8.41 -1.09 -10.48
C HIS A 240 -7.79 0.26 -10.14
N GLU A 241 -8.48 1.39 -10.33
CA GLU A 241 -7.94 2.69 -9.91
C GLU A 241 -8.05 2.90 -8.39
N THR A 242 -7.03 3.52 -7.80
CA THR A 242 -7.05 4.04 -6.42
C THR A 242 -7.54 5.49 -6.42
N TYR A 243 -8.52 5.80 -5.57
CA TYR A 243 -9.08 7.16 -5.48
C TYR A 243 -9.68 7.46 -4.10
N PHE A 244 -9.84 8.75 -3.82
CA PHE A 244 -10.53 9.28 -2.64
C PHE A 244 -11.49 10.40 -3.03
N LYS A 245 -12.65 10.43 -2.40
CA LYS A 245 -13.61 11.55 -2.44
C LYS A 245 -13.56 12.25 -1.08
N ILE A 246 -12.95 13.42 -1.03
CA ILE A 246 -12.64 14.12 0.23
C ILE A 246 -13.51 15.37 0.33
N GLN A 247 -14.20 15.53 1.46
CA GLN A 247 -14.98 16.73 1.74
C GLN A 247 -14.02 17.93 1.90
N PRO A 248 -14.15 19.00 1.11
CA PRO A 248 -13.09 20.01 0.95
C PRO A 248 -12.92 20.97 2.15
N LYS A 249 -13.93 21.11 3.01
CA LYS A 249 -13.93 21.99 4.21
C LYS A 249 -13.34 21.32 5.45
N LEU A 250 -13.60 20.02 5.61
CA LEU A 250 -13.27 19.24 6.79
C LEU A 250 -12.10 18.30 6.53
N GLY A 251 -11.79 18.01 5.26
CA GLY A 251 -10.74 17.05 4.90
C GLY A 251 -11.11 15.60 5.21
N VAL A 252 -12.40 15.32 5.41
CA VAL A 252 -12.91 13.97 5.74
C VAL A 252 -13.21 13.21 4.45
N PRO A 253 -12.69 11.98 4.28
CA PRO A 253 -13.06 11.14 3.15
C PRO A 253 -14.52 10.66 3.30
N LEU A 254 -15.33 10.90 2.27
CA LEU A 254 -16.66 10.31 2.15
C LEU A 254 -16.58 8.89 1.61
N GLU A 255 -15.59 8.65 0.75
CA GLU A 255 -15.29 7.37 0.13
C GLU A 255 -13.80 7.32 -0.23
N GLY A 256 -13.13 6.22 0.10
CA GLY A 256 -11.76 5.93 -0.31
C GLY A 256 -11.65 4.49 -0.76
N LYS A 257 -10.97 4.26 -1.89
CA LYS A 257 -10.62 2.93 -2.36
C LYS A 257 -9.14 2.89 -2.63
N VAL A 258 -8.40 2.19 -1.78
CA VAL A 258 -6.98 1.90 -1.96
C VAL A 258 -6.89 0.50 -2.55
N ARG A 259 -6.33 0.41 -3.76
CA ARG A 259 -6.23 -0.83 -4.53
C ARG A 259 -4.79 -1.09 -4.90
N ILE A 260 -4.23 -2.18 -4.39
CA ILE A 260 -2.81 -2.49 -4.54
C ILE A 260 -2.67 -3.95 -4.93
N GLN A 261 -1.76 -4.24 -5.85
CA GLN A 261 -1.37 -5.59 -6.21
C GLN A 261 0.03 -5.89 -5.69
N LEU A 262 0.18 -7.05 -5.04
CA LEU A 262 1.45 -7.60 -4.63
C LEU A 262 2.00 -8.48 -5.75
N ASN A 263 3.26 -8.25 -6.11
CA ASN A 263 3.95 -8.93 -7.19
C ASN A 263 5.29 -9.47 -6.71
N LEU A 264 5.76 -10.53 -7.35
CA LEU A 264 7.10 -11.10 -7.13
C LEU A 264 7.90 -11.00 -8.42
N ASN A 265 9.11 -10.45 -8.34
CA ASN A 265 10.03 -10.53 -9.47
C ASN A 265 10.67 -11.92 -9.50
N VAL A 266 10.42 -12.67 -10.56
CA VAL A 266 10.94 -14.02 -10.76
C VAL A 266 12.03 -13.95 -11.81
N THR A 267 13.26 -14.21 -11.38
CA THR A 267 14.43 -14.22 -12.25
C THR A 267 14.93 -15.64 -12.45
N ARG A 268 15.47 -15.90 -13.64
CA ARG A 268 16.12 -17.16 -13.97
C ARG A 268 17.38 -17.33 -13.14
N ALA A 269 17.40 -18.36 -12.29
CA ALA A 269 18.60 -18.77 -11.58
C ALA A 269 19.07 -20.14 -12.09
N LYS A 270 20.16 -20.16 -12.88
CA LYS A 270 20.68 -21.37 -13.54
C LYS A 270 20.97 -22.52 -12.55
N ASP A 271 21.37 -22.17 -11.33
CA ASP A 271 21.75 -23.13 -10.28
C ASP A 271 20.58 -23.54 -9.37
N VAL A 272 19.36 -23.04 -9.64
CA VAL A 272 18.18 -23.35 -8.83
C VAL A 272 17.11 -24.03 -9.68
N TYR A 273 17.04 -25.35 -9.54
CA TYR A 273 16.24 -26.24 -10.37
C TYR A 273 14.79 -25.77 -10.64
N PRO A 274 14.02 -25.29 -9.64
CA PRO A 274 12.65 -24.82 -9.89
C PRO A 274 12.51 -23.61 -10.82
N VAL A 275 13.52 -22.74 -10.93
CA VAL A 275 13.47 -21.49 -11.71
C VAL A 275 14.53 -21.44 -12.82
N ARG A 276 15.28 -22.53 -13.02
CA ARG A 276 16.38 -22.61 -13.98
C ARG A 276 15.95 -22.30 -15.40
N ASP A 277 14.76 -22.77 -15.77
CA ASP A 277 14.23 -22.72 -17.13
C ASP A 277 13.14 -21.65 -17.29
N PHE A 278 12.90 -20.83 -16.25
CA PHE A 278 11.92 -19.75 -16.30
C PHE A 278 12.45 -18.59 -17.15
N ARG A 279 11.55 -17.81 -17.75
CA ARG A 279 11.88 -16.46 -18.23
C ARG A 279 11.94 -15.51 -17.04
N ASP A 280 12.52 -14.34 -17.23
CA ASP A 280 12.41 -13.26 -16.24
C ASP A 280 11.02 -12.62 -16.41
N PHE A 281 10.25 -12.52 -15.33
CA PHE A 281 8.94 -11.88 -15.34
C PHE A 281 8.49 -11.47 -13.94
N VAL A 282 7.53 -10.56 -13.89
CA VAL A 282 6.87 -10.13 -12.65
C VAL A 282 5.59 -10.95 -12.49
N PHE A 283 5.55 -11.81 -11.48
CA PHE A 283 4.38 -12.64 -11.19
C PHE A 283 3.41 -11.88 -10.28
N PRO A 284 2.18 -11.58 -10.74
CA PRO A 284 1.14 -11.00 -9.89
C PRO A 284 0.60 -12.07 -8.94
N VAL A 285 0.75 -11.83 -7.64
CA VAL A 285 0.38 -12.81 -6.61
C VAL A 285 -1.10 -12.65 -6.25
N MET A 286 -1.46 -11.45 -5.80
CA MET A 286 -2.80 -11.09 -5.35
C MET A 286 -2.94 -9.58 -5.36
N TRP A 287 -4.17 -9.08 -5.38
CA TRP A 287 -4.46 -7.69 -5.11
C TRP A 287 -5.46 -7.56 -3.96
N LEU A 288 -5.42 -6.41 -3.31
CA LEU A 288 -6.19 -6.07 -2.13
C LEU A 288 -6.96 -4.78 -2.42
N GLU A 289 -8.20 -4.71 -1.91
CA GLU A 289 -8.99 -3.49 -1.85
C GLU A 289 -9.23 -3.14 -0.39
N GLU A 290 -8.75 -1.96 0.01
CA GLU A 290 -9.14 -1.35 1.28
C GLU A 290 -10.13 -0.24 0.98
N VAL A 291 -11.30 -0.34 1.60
CA VAL A 291 -12.43 0.57 1.36
C VAL A 291 -12.75 1.33 2.64
N SER A 292 -12.80 2.65 2.54
CA SER A 292 -13.38 3.52 3.56
C SER A 292 -14.66 4.15 3.00
N HIS A 293 -15.75 4.04 3.75
CA HIS A 293 -17.01 4.70 3.43
C HIS A 293 -17.56 5.36 4.68
N GLN A 294 -17.97 6.63 4.55
CA GLN A 294 -18.74 7.25 5.62
C GLN A 294 -20.15 6.66 5.59
N MET A 295 -20.50 5.83 6.57
CA MET A 295 -21.86 5.32 6.69
C MET A 295 -22.81 6.45 7.04
N HIS A 296 -23.80 6.70 6.19
CA HIS A 296 -24.99 7.41 6.61
C HIS A 296 -25.80 6.45 7.49
N LYS A 297 -26.03 6.80 8.76
CA LYS A 297 -27.06 6.12 9.55
C LYS A 297 -28.41 6.45 8.92
N THR A 298 -28.86 5.68 7.95
CA THR A 298 -30.30 5.59 7.69
C THR A 298 -30.90 4.87 8.90
N HIS A 299 -31.75 5.60 9.64
CA HIS A 299 -32.62 4.99 10.64
C HIS A 299 -33.35 3.79 10.00
N PRO A 300 -33.45 2.64 10.70
CA PRO A 300 -34.24 1.53 10.22
C PRO A 300 -35.71 1.87 10.39
N GLU A 301 -36.29 2.54 9.41
CA GLU A 301 -37.74 2.56 9.20
C GLU A 301 -38.03 2.08 7.78
N SER A 302 -38.95 1.12 7.67
CA SER A 302 -39.51 0.52 6.45
C SER A 302 -38.69 -0.58 5.75
N LEU A 303 -38.47 -1.69 6.46
CA LEU A 303 -38.78 -3.00 5.87
C LEU A 303 -39.95 -3.58 6.67
N SER A 304 -41.16 -3.22 6.26
CA SER A 304 -42.41 -3.93 6.58
C SER A 304 -42.86 -4.70 5.36
#